data_AF-A0A7S1GYG6-F1
#
_entry.id   AF-A0A7S1GYG6-F1
#
_cell.length_a   1.000
_cell.length_b   1.000
_cell.length_c   1.000
_cell.angle_alpha   90.00
_cell.angle_beta   90.00
_cell.angle_gamma   90.00
#
_symmetry.space_group_name_H-M   'P 1'
#
loop_
_entity.id
_entity.type
_entity.pdbx_description
1 polymer ?
#
loop_
_entity_poly.entity_id
_entity_poly.type
_entity_poly.pdbx_seq_one_letter_code
_entity_poly.pdbx_strand_id
1 'polypeptide(L)'
;GRGAAGHQPPPPGRDWFSAVFGFSETDGETATRHLAVNANNDELRSKANGRVIAIGKFRTPSVHDLRKIHTEHWAPMLESQRWAPISPDGSEQTRLKMRVVVGDVASLHMSPAYRNATFQVASQFNCLEFCVPDMLPEDGITCYGHDHTQGPACSIACGGATAY
;
A
#
# COMPACT_ATOMS: atom_id res chain seq x y z
N GLY A 1 -38.92 -13.78 -3.60
CA GLY A 1 -37.62 -13.09 -3.49
C GLY A 1 -37.35 -12.80 -2.03
N ARG A 2 -36.27 -13.35 -1.47
CA ARG A 2 -35.80 -12.98 -0.13
C ARG A 2 -34.71 -11.93 -0.35
N GLY A 3 -34.98 -10.69 0.05
CA GLY A 3 -33.98 -9.63 0.05
C GLY A 3 -32.83 -10.03 0.95
N ALA A 4 -31.60 -9.83 0.46
CA ALA A 4 -30.40 -9.96 1.27
C ALA A 4 -30.54 -9.06 2.50
N ALA A 5 -30.64 -9.64 3.69
CA ALA A 5 -30.44 -8.92 4.92
C ALA A 5 -28.97 -8.47 4.92
N GLY A 6 -28.73 -7.26 4.41
CA GLY A 6 -27.42 -6.62 4.45
C GLY A 6 -27.04 -6.51 5.92
N HIS A 7 -26.06 -7.30 6.35
CA HIS A 7 -25.51 -7.15 7.68
C HIS A 7 -24.99 -5.71 7.78
N GLN A 8 -25.42 -4.97 8.80
CA GLN A 8 -24.89 -3.62 9.00
C GLN A 8 -23.39 -3.72 9.35
N PRO A 9 -22.57 -2.76 8.92
CA PRO A 9 -21.17 -2.72 9.32
C PRO A 9 -21.04 -2.67 10.85
N PRO A 10 -20.07 -3.39 11.45
CA PRO A 10 -19.81 -3.27 12.88
C PRO A 10 -19.54 -1.82 13.29
N PRO A 11 -19.99 -1.37 14.48
CA PRO A 11 -19.74 0.00 14.92
C PRO A 11 -18.23 0.28 14.95
N PRO A 12 -17.79 1.48 14.50
CA PRO A 12 -16.36 1.81 14.45
C PRO A 12 -15.75 1.95 15.85
N GLY A 13 -14.51 1.49 15.99
CA GLY A 13 -13.67 1.62 17.17
C GLY A 13 -12.82 2.89 17.16
N ARG A 14 -11.77 2.91 18.00
CA ARG A 14 -10.76 3.99 18.08
C ARG A 14 -9.44 3.62 17.39
N ASP A 15 -9.43 2.51 16.66
CA ASP A 15 -8.29 2.00 15.90
C ASP A 15 -8.14 2.67 14.53
N TRP A 16 -6.99 2.43 13.90
CA TRP A 16 -6.65 3.01 12.60
C TRP A 16 -7.59 2.51 11.49
N PHE A 17 -7.99 1.25 11.53
CA PHE A 17 -8.84 0.62 10.50
C PHE A 17 -10.21 1.30 10.48
N SER A 18 -10.84 1.43 11.65
CA SER A 18 -12.09 2.14 11.87
C SER A 18 -11.99 3.59 11.41
N ALA A 19 -10.87 4.26 11.67
CA ALA A 19 -10.65 5.63 11.24
C ALA A 19 -10.60 5.78 9.71
N VAL A 20 -10.09 4.78 8.99
CA VAL A 20 -10.03 4.77 7.51
C VAL A 20 -11.38 4.36 6.92
N PHE A 21 -11.93 3.22 7.34
CA PHE A 21 -13.06 2.56 6.67
C PHE A 21 -14.42 2.80 7.33
N GLY A 22 -14.48 3.31 8.56
CA GLY A 22 -15.72 3.67 9.24
C GLY A 22 -16.50 2.52 9.86
N PHE A 23 -15.86 1.36 10.05
CA PHE A 23 -16.40 0.21 10.76
C PHE A 23 -15.24 -0.56 11.43
N SER A 24 -15.54 -1.36 12.45
CA SER A 24 -14.52 -2.22 13.08
C SER A 24 -14.34 -3.53 12.31
N GLU A 25 -13.10 -3.96 12.15
CA GLU A 25 -12.77 -5.31 11.65
C GLU A 25 -12.97 -6.32 12.79
N THR A 26 -13.92 -7.24 12.62
CA THR A 26 -14.24 -8.25 13.64
C THR A 26 -13.81 -9.66 13.26
N ASP A 27 -13.59 -9.88 11.96
CA ASP A 27 -13.17 -11.15 11.35
C ASP A 27 -12.68 -10.88 9.91
N GLY A 28 -12.00 -11.86 9.30
CA GLY A 28 -11.48 -11.77 7.94
C GLY A 28 -12.54 -11.60 6.83
N GLU A 29 -13.82 -11.88 7.11
CA GLU A 29 -14.90 -11.65 6.12
C GLU A 29 -15.45 -10.22 6.19
N THR A 30 -15.23 -9.51 7.29
CA THR A 30 -15.81 -8.19 7.54
C THR A 30 -15.35 -7.18 6.49
N ALA A 31 -14.06 -7.18 6.17
CA ALA A 31 -13.49 -6.36 5.10
C ALA A 31 -14.15 -6.68 3.74
N THR A 32 -14.22 -7.95 3.35
CA THR A 32 -14.83 -8.40 2.09
C THR A 32 -16.32 -8.02 1.98
N ARG A 33 -17.05 -8.04 3.11
CA ARG A 33 -18.46 -7.63 3.14
C ARG A 33 -18.65 -6.13 2.93
N HIS A 34 -17.80 -5.30 3.55
CA HIS A 34 -18.02 -3.86 3.65
C HIS A 34 -17.11 -3.01 2.77
N LEU A 35 -16.14 -3.61 2.10
CA LEU A 35 -15.29 -2.96 1.10
C LEU A 35 -15.68 -3.42 -0.31
N ALA A 36 -15.42 -2.59 -1.31
CA ALA A 36 -15.64 -2.91 -2.71
C ALA A 36 -14.55 -2.26 -3.56
N VAL A 37 -13.97 -3.04 -4.45
CA VAL A 37 -12.96 -2.58 -5.40
C VAL A 37 -13.64 -2.20 -6.71
N ASN A 38 -13.16 -1.14 -7.37
CA ASN A 38 -13.66 -0.77 -8.70
C ASN A 38 -13.22 -1.78 -9.78
N ALA A 39 -13.78 -1.70 -10.98
CA ALA A 39 -13.47 -2.64 -12.08
C ALA A 39 -11.99 -2.59 -12.51
N ASN A 40 -11.29 -1.49 -12.23
CA ASN A 40 -9.90 -1.30 -12.60
C ASN A 40 -8.92 -1.82 -11.54
N ASN A 41 -9.38 -2.19 -10.35
CA ASN A 41 -8.52 -2.55 -9.22
C ASN A 41 -7.50 -1.46 -8.84
N ASP A 42 -7.95 -0.19 -8.78
CA ASP A 42 -7.13 0.94 -8.30
C ASP A 42 -7.83 1.85 -7.30
N GLU A 43 -9.12 1.61 -7.04
CA GLU A 43 -9.86 2.29 -6.00
C GLU A 43 -10.62 1.29 -5.14
N LEU A 44 -10.58 1.53 -3.83
CA LEU A 44 -11.33 0.81 -2.82
C LEU A 44 -12.37 1.74 -2.22
N ARG A 45 -13.63 1.30 -2.21
CA ARG A 45 -14.76 2.00 -1.61
C ARG A 45 -15.18 1.30 -0.32
N SER A 46 -15.24 2.05 0.78
CA SER A 46 -15.96 1.59 1.97
C SER A 46 -17.46 1.85 1.83
N LYS A 47 -18.26 0.79 1.99
CA LYS A 47 -19.72 0.86 2.00
C LYS A 47 -20.26 1.47 3.30
N ALA A 48 -19.47 1.47 4.38
CA ALA A 48 -19.89 1.97 5.69
C ALA A 48 -19.89 3.49 5.77
N ASN A 49 -18.84 4.15 5.26
CA ASN A 49 -18.69 5.61 5.31
C ASN A 49 -18.66 6.29 3.94
N GLY A 50 -18.76 5.52 2.85
CA GLY A 50 -18.79 6.04 1.48
C GLY A 50 -17.45 6.55 0.94
N ARG A 51 -16.36 6.45 1.71
CA ARG A 51 -15.03 6.91 1.27
C ARG A 51 -14.53 6.08 0.10
N VAL A 52 -13.83 6.75 -0.81
CA VAL A 52 -13.09 6.16 -1.93
C VAL A 52 -11.62 6.44 -1.71
N ILE A 53 -10.82 5.39 -1.74
CA ILE A 53 -9.39 5.42 -1.42
C ILE A 53 -8.67 4.88 -2.65
N ALA A 54 -7.68 5.63 -3.16
CA ALA A 54 -6.80 5.13 -4.20
C ALA A 54 -5.88 4.05 -3.58
N ILE A 55 -5.82 2.89 -4.21
CA ILE A 55 -5.06 1.72 -3.73
C ILE A 55 -3.89 1.34 -4.67
N GLY A 56 -3.73 2.07 -5.77
CA GLY A 56 -2.67 1.79 -6.74
C GLY A 56 -2.90 0.49 -7.49
N LYS A 57 -1.83 -0.14 -7.98
CA LYS A 57 -1.92 -1.40 -8.73
C LYS A 57 -1.07 -2.47 -8.03
N PHE A 58 -1.71 -3.52 -7.54
CA PHE A 58 -0.99 -4.72 -7.08
C PHE A 58 -0.45 -5.50 -8.28
N ARG A 59 0.83 -5.83 -8.27
CA ARG A 59 1.50 -6.59 -9.33
C ARG A 59 2.56 -7.49 -8.72
N THR A 60 2.74 -8.67 -9.32
CA THR A 60 3.83 -9.61 -9.02
C THR A 60 4.67 -9.82 -10.29
N PRO A 61 5.33 -8.76 -10.80
CA PRO A 61 6.06 -8.86 -12.06
C PRO A 61 7.26 -9.79 -11.91
N SER A 62 7.53 -10.61 -12.92
CA SER A 62 8.79 -11.32 -13.01
C SER A 62 9.94 -10.34 -13.30
N VAL A 63 11.19 -10.78 -13.09
CA VAL A 63 12.36 -10.01 -13.51
C VAL A 63 12.33 -9.74 -15.02
N HIS A 64 11.80 -10.68 -15.82
CA HIS A 64 11.62 -10.48 -17.25
C HIS A 64 10.64 -9.34 -17.54
N ASP A 65 9.49 -9.31 -16.85
CA ASP A 65 8.49 -8.25 -17.00
C ASP A 65 9.07 -6.88 -16.63
N LEU A 66 9.82 -6.80 -15.53
CA LEU A 66 10.48 -5.55 -15.12
C LEU A 66 11.47 -5.04 -16.17
N ARG A 67 12.26 -5.93 -16.80
CA ARG A 67 13.20 -5.57 -17.88
C ARG A 67 12.46 -5.07 -19.11
N LYS A 68 11.33 -5.71 -19.46
CA LYS A 68 10.47 -5.30 -20.55
C LYS A 68 9.87 -3.91 -20.29
N ILE A 69 9.29 -3.71 -19.12
CA ILE A 69 8.73 -2.42 -18.70
C ILE A 69 9.80 -1.32 -18.75
N HIS A 70 11.00 -1.60 -18.25
CA HIS A 70 12.12 -0.66 -18.33
C HIS A 70 12.40 -0.25 -19.78
N THR A 71 12.56 -1.22 -20.68
CA THR A 71 12.96 -0.97 -22.06
C THR A 71 11.86 -0.26 -22.86
N GLU A 72 10.61 -0.68 -22.68
CA GLU A 72 9.48 -0.20 -23.48
C GLU A 72 8.88 1.11 -22.97
N HIS A 73 8.96 1.37 -21.66
CA HIS A 73 8.28 2.51 -21.04
C HIS A 73 9.23 3.48 -20.33
N TRP A 74 10.13 2.98 -19.49
CA TRP A 74 10.93 3.86 -18.65
C TRP A 74 12.09 4.49 -19.42
N ALA A 75 12.83 3.72 -20.21
CA ALA A 75 13.99 4.21 -20.95
C ALA A 75 13.66 5.37 -21.92
N PRO A 76 12.58 5.31 -22.74
CA PRO A 76 12.19 6.44 -23.59
C PRO A 76 11.78 7.68 -22.77
N MET A 77 11.20 7.48 -21.59
CA MET A 77 10.79 8.58 -20.70
C MET A 77 12.00 9.24 -20.03
N LEU A 78 13.03 8.46 -19.69
CA LEU A 78 14.30 8.95 -19.14
C LEU A 78 15.15 9.65 -20.20
N GLU A 79 15.04 9.29 -21.48
CA GLU A 79 15.70 10.00 -22.59
C GLU A 79 15.04 11.36 -22.90
N SER A 80 13.73 11.49 -22.66
CA SER A 80 12.95 12.70 -22.93
C SER A 80 12.87 13.66 -21.74
N GLN A 81 12.91 13.15 -20.51
CA GLN A 81 13.09 13.95 -19.31
C GLN A 81 14.60 14.10 -19.08
N ARG A 82 15.10 15.26 -18.63
CA ARG A 82 16.51 15.53 -18.31
C ARG A 82 17.10 14.67 -17.15
N TRP A 83 16.62 13.45 -16.95
CA TRP A 83 17.29 12.46 -16.13
C TRP A 83 18.45 11.90 -16.96
N ALA A 84 19.66 12.42 -16.75
CA ALA A 84 20.83 11.87 -17.39
C ALA A 84 20.94 10.37 -17.03
N PRO A 85 20.92 9.44 -18.01
CA PRO A 85 21.21 8.05 -17.73
C PRO A 85 22.58 7.97 -17.06
N ILE A 86 22.74 7.02 -16.13
CA ILE A 86 24.04 6.72 -15.56
C ILE A 86 24.88 6.19 -16.73
N SER A 87 25.83 7.00 -17.21
CA SER A 87 26.75 6.57 -18.26
C SER A 87 27.43 5.26 -17.81
N PRO A 88 27.51 4.23 -18.67
CA PRO A 88 28.21 2.98 -18.35
C PRO A 88 29.67 3.19 -17.93
N ASP A 89 30.26 4.33 -18.31
CA ASP A 89 31.63 4.76 -17.99
C ASP A 89 31.73 5.73 -16.79
N GLY A 90 30.60 6.11 -16.17
CA GLY A 90 30.58 6.96 -14.98
C GLY A 90 30.86 8.46 -15.19
N SER A 91 30.83 8.97 -16.43
CA SER A 91 31.02 10.38 -16.74
C SER A 91 29.68 11.12 -16.97
N GLU A 92 29.45 12.22 -16.24
CA GLU A 92 28.15 12.93 -15.98
C GLU A 92 27.35 12.36 -14.79
N GLN A 93 27.86 12.57 -13.58
CA GLN A 93 27.31 12.03 -12.33
C GLN A 93 26.24 12.94 -11.71
N THR A 94 24.97 12.61 -11.87
CA THR A 94 24.04 12.81 -10.73
C THR A 94 24.45 11.78 -9.67
N ARG A 95 25.42 12.12 -8.82
CA ARG A 95 25.96 11.18 -7.81
C ARG A 95 24.79 10.65 -6.98
N LEU A 96 24.59 9.32 -6.97
CA LEU A 96 23.65 8.67 -6.07
C LEU A 96 23.98 9.12 -4.65
N LYS A 97 23.04 9.80 -4.00
CA LYS A 97 23.19 10.24 -2.60
C LYS A 97 22.45 9.26 -1.73
N MET A 98 23.18 8.60 -0.84
CA MET A 98 22.61 7.79 0.23
C MET A 98 22.70 8.58 1.53
N ARG A 99 21.62 8.54 2.32
CA ARG A 99 21.58 9.11 3.67
C ARG A 99 20.70 8.25 4.56
N VAL A 100 21.03 8.20 5.84
CA VAL A 100 20.14 7.64 6.87
C VAL A 100 19.12 8.72 7.24
N VAL A 101 17.85 8.34 7.27
CA VAL A 101 16.75 9.21 7.68
C VAL A 101 16.05 8.55 8.85
N VAL A 102 15.90 9.29 9.95
CA VAL A 102 15.11 8.87 11.12
C VAL A 102 13.88 9.76 11.18
N GLY A 103 12.70 9.15 11.24
CA GLY A 103 11.44 9.87 11.30
C GLY A 103 10.24 8.94 11.28
N ASP A 104 9.07 9.52 11.52
CA ASP A 104 7.79 8.81 11.44
C ASP A 104 7.42 8.54 9.97
N VAL A 105 7.20 7.26 9.63
CA VAL A 105 7.05 6.87 8.23
C VAL A 105 5.74 7.34 7.61
N ALA A 106 4.67 7.47 8.40
CA ALA A 106 3.41 8.04 7.93
C ALA A 106 3.60 9.53 7.55
N SER A 107 4.32 10.28 8.39
CA SER A 107 4.69 11.67 8.10
C SER A 107 5.55 11.80 6.85
N LEU A 108 6.45 10.84 6.59
CA LEU A 108 7.24 10.80 5.37
C LEU A 108 6.38 10.54 4.13
N HIS A 109 5.41 9.63 4.18
CA HIS A 109 4.47 9.36 3.08
C HIS A 109 3.60 10.57 2.74
N MET A 110 3.17 11.33 3.76
CA MET A 110 2.33 12.53 3.57
C MET A 110 3.12 13.76 3.10
N SER A 111 4.45 13.74 3.21
CA SER A 111 5.27 14.91 2.90
C SER A 111 5.35 15.16 1.40
N PRO A 112 5.02 16.38 0.92
CA PRO A 112 5.15 16.74 -0.49
C PRO A 112 6.59 16.59 -1.03
N ALA A 113 7.60 16.62 -0.14
CA ALA A 113 9.00 16.42 -0.50
C ALA A 113 9.30 15.02 -1.05
N TYR A 114 8.46 14.03 -0.72
CA TYR A 114 8.57 12.64 -1.20
C TYR A 114 7.46 12.28 -2.20
N ARG A 115 6.82 13.28 -2.83
CA ARG A 115 5.84 13.02 -3.89
C ARG A 115 6.50 12.21 -5.02
N ASN A 116 5.85 11.12 -5.42
CA ASN A 116 6.35 10.14 -6.39
C ASN A 116 7.60 9.36 -5.96
N ALA A 117 8.03 9.46 -4.70
CA ALA A 117 9.10 8.62 -4.17
C ALA A 117 8.62 7.17 -4.03
N THR A 118 9.53 6.22 -4.24
CA THR A 118 9.29 4.81 -3.92
C THR A 118 9.71 4.55 -2.48
N PHE A 119 8.76 4.11 -1.67
CA PHE A 119 9.03 3.59 -0.33
C PHE A 119 9.18 2.08 -0.42
N GLN A 120 10.33 1.57 0.02
CA GLN A 120 10.60 0.14 0.10
C GLN A 120 10.80 -0.22 1.56
N VAL A 121 10.20 -1.34 1.95
CA VAL A 121 10.13 -1.78 3.35
C VAL A 121 10.53 -3.24 3.39
N ALA A 122 11.37 -3.61 4.35
CA ALA A 122 11.63 -5.00 4.62
C ALA A 122 10.38 -5.62 5.25
N SER A 123 9.78 -6.58 4.55
CA SER A 123 8.61 -7.34 5.00
C SER A 123 8.99 -8.81 5.06
N GLN A 124 8.37 -9.57 5.96
CA GLN A 124 8.60 -11.02 6.09
C GLN A 124 8.02 -11.86 4.92
N PHE A 125 7.64 -11.22 3.80
CA PHE A 125 7.27 -11.82 2.51
C PHE A 125 6.08 -12.79 2.54
N ASN A 126 4.84 -12.28 2.41
CA ASN A 126 3.67 -13.01 1.88
C ASN A 126 2.48 -12.10 1.48
N CYS A 127 2.74 -10.92 0.89
CA CYS A 127 1.72 -9.89 0.54
C CYS A 127 0.93 -9.29 1.73
N LEU A 128 0.99 -9.93 2.90
CA LEU A 128 0.58 -9.43 4.21
C LEU A 128 1.76 -9.55 5.17
N GLU A 129 1.89 -8.58 6.06
CA GLU A 129 2.80 -8.63 7.20
C GLU A 129 2.07 -9.34 8.36
N PHE A 130 2.74 -10.23 9.09
CA PHE A 130 2.17 -10.85 10.29
C PHE A 130 2.99 -10.46 11.52
N CYS A 131 2.34 -9.81 12.49
CA CYS A 131 2.98 -9.37 13.74
C CYS A 131 3.43 -10.54 14.64
N VAL A 132 2.89 -11.75 14.44
CA VAL A 132 3.26 -12.98 15.17
C VAL A 132 3.19 -14.22 14.26
N PRO A 133 3.94 -15.30 14.55
CA PRO A 133 4.01 -16.49 13.68
C PRO A 133 2.69 -17.24 13.48
N ASP A 134 1.77 -17.15 14.44
CA ASP A 134 0.51 -17.90 14.44
C ASP A 134 -0.67 -17.13 13.85
N MET A 135 -0.45 -15.89 13.36
CA MET A 135 -1.52 -15.14 12.71
C MET A 135 -1.83 -15.65 11.30
N LEU A 136 -3.11 -15.62 10.98
CA LEU A 136 -3.66 -15.96 9.68
C LEU A 136 -4.20 -14.69 8.98
N PRO A 137 -4.32 -14.68 7.64
CA PRO A 137 -4.98 -13.59 6.93
C PRO A 137 -6.38 -13.26 7.48
N GLU A 138 -7.09 -14.27 7.99
CA GLU A 138 -8.44 -14.15 8.54
C GLU A 138 -8.50 -13.42 9.89
N ASP A 139 -7.37 -13.21 10.55
CA ASP A 139 -7.28 -12.39 11.77
C ASP A 139 -7.36 -10.89 11.48
N GLY A 140 -7.30 -10.50 10.21
CA GLY A 140 -7.41 -9.12 9.76
C GLY A 140 -6.12 -8.32 9.88
N ILE A 141 -6.22 -7.03 9.57
CA ILE A 141 -5.08 -6.10 9.48
C ILE A 141 -5.08 -5.04 10.58
N THR A 142 -6.16 -4.93 11.36
CA THR A 142 -6.28 -3.96 12.46
C THR A 142 -5.15 -4.08 13.47
N CYS A 143 -4.62 -5.30 13.66
CA CYS A 143 -3.50 -5.61 14.54
C CYS A 143 -2.22 -4.83 14.23
N TYR A 144 -2.06 -4.30 13.01
CA TYR A 144 -0.90 -3.48 12.62
C TYR A 144 -0.73 -2.25 13.52
N GLY A 145 -1.82 -1.75 14.12
CA GLY A 145 -1.75 -0.63 15.07
C GLY A 145 -1.04 -0.96 16.39
N HIS A 146 -0.74 -2.23 16.66
CA HIS A 146 -0.05 -2.70 17.85
C HIS A 146 1.43 -3.00 17.63
N ASP A 147 1.87 -3.01 16.37
CA ASP A 147 3.25 -3.26 15.99
C ASP A 147 3.87 -1.98 15.41
N HIS A 148 4.88 -1.46 16.12
CA HIS A 148 5.50 -0.18 15.79
C HIS A 148 6.77 -0.35 14.93
N THR A 149 6.96 -1.52 14.32
CA THR A 149 8.01 -1.73 13.32
C THR A 149 7.65 -1.07 11.98
N GLN A 150 8.63 -0.98 11.08
CA GLN A 150 8.47 -0.25 9.82
C GLN A 150 7.39 -0.87 8.90
N GLY A 151 7.26 -2.20 8.88
CA GLY A 151 6.30 -2.92 8.04
C GLY A 151 4.86 -2.46 8.30
N PRO A 152 4.32 -2.69 9.50
CA PRO A 152 2.97 -2.30 9.88
C PRO A 152 2.70 -0.80 9.76
N ALA A 153 3.68 0.04 10.13
CA ALA A 153 3.53 1.49 10.00
C ALA A 153 3.38 1.94 8.53
N CYS A 154 4.14 1.33 7.60
CA CYS A 154 3.98 1.56 6.17
C CYS A 154 2.67 1.01 5.61
N SER A 155 2.22 -0.15 6.09
CA SER A 155 0.92 -0.71 5.72
C SER A 155 -0.22 0.21 6.15
N ILE A 156 -0.21 0.74 7.38
CA ILE A 156 -1.21 1.71 7.84
C ILE A 156 -1.19 2.99 6.99
N ALA A 157 0.00 3.50 6.65
CA ALA A 157 0.15 4.67 5.78
C ALA A 157 -0.48 4.45 4.38
N CYS A 158 -0.53 3.20 3.92
CA CYS A 158 -1.14 2.75 2.69
C CYS A 158 -2.41 1.91 2.93
N GLY A 159 -3.17 2.19 3.99
CA GLY A 159 -4.19 1.28 4.53
C GLY A 159 -5.24 0.78 3.52
N GLY A 160 -5.62 1.60 2.53
CA GLY A 160 -6.49 1.15 1.45
C GLY A 160 -5.86 0.04 0.61
N ALA A 161 -4.59 0.17 0.24
CA ALA A 161 -3.85 -0.85 -0.50
C ALA A 161 -3.56 -2.09 0.35
N THR A 162 -3.39 -1.94 1.66
CA THR A 162 -3.26 -3.06 2.59
C THR A 162 -4.54 -3.89 2.71
N ALA A 163 -5.71 -3.27 2.60
CA ALA A 163 -7.00 -3.97 2.66
C ALA A 163 -7.46 -4.57 1.32
N TYR A 164 -6.68 -4.41 0.24
CA TYR A 164 -7.03 -4.87 -1.11
C TYR A 164 -6.67 -6.33 -1.36
#